data_AF-A0A7Y0HQ99-F1
#
_entry.id   AF-A0A7Y0HQ99-F1
#
_cell.length_a   1.000
_cell.length_b   1.000
_cell.length_c   1.000
_cell.angle_alpha   90.00
_cell.angle_beta   90.00
_cell.angle_gamma   90.00
#
_symmetry.space_group_name_H-M   'P 1'
#
loop_
_entity.id
_entity.type
_entity.pdbx_description
1 polymer ?
#
loop_
_entity_poly.entity_id
_entity_poly.type
_entity_poly.pdbx_seq_one_letter_code
_entity_poly.pdbx_strand_id
1 'polypeptide(L)'
;MNKKSIEDKFSIDMDAYFNGIEHTDEREEQEYNEILKLGKTLSDKDFSKDSNKEAVFKKTLNNINQHKGENVMKNSNKVRKITAAAASFVIVCGVFSQTSFAKGFAEKVINKISLGHITVEQSEGPSEMVVPTNLEGKVFDKNKNPVTVITKNTGKIYTKSGEQIVDIKNGKIVTISEKKAEEAKDEENIVTVKDSSSLNKYTCFNVKLPSYLPKGYKFDRAEFFKDEDGIINKKYINLYFTNEKTGKCISMQQRFADQETKYASGTDGKIEKVKVNGKDAVLSDNRSMDWENNGVLYGLSGRGAFGKDELIKIADSIK
;
A
#
# COMPACT_ATOMS: atom_id res chain seq x y z
N MET A 1 -11.70 -26.66 -23.78
CA MET A 1 -10.62 -25.75 -24.23
C MET A 1 -10.19 -24.91 -23.04
N ASN A 2 -8.91 -24.99 -22.69
CA ASN A 2 -8.32 -24.41 -21.48
C ASN A 2 -8.20 -22.88 -21.67
N LYS A 3 -8.92 -22.07 -20.91
CA LYS A 3 -8.73 -20.61 -20.91
C LYS A 3 -7.41 -20.33 -20.17
N LYS A 4 -6.29 -20.27 -20.89
CA LYS A 4 -5.09 -19.60 -20.39
C LYS A 4 -5.51 -18.19 -19.96
N SER A 5 -5.07 -17.75 -18.79
CA SER A 5 -5.46 -16.45 -18.27
C SER A 5 -4.93 -15.35 -19.20
N ILE A 6 -5.57 -14.18 -19.20
CA ILE A 6 -5.15 -13.04 -20.04
C ILE A 6 -3.70 -12.66 -19.73
N GLU A 7 -3.27 -12.85 -18.47
CA GLU A 7 -1.91 -12.61 -18.00
C GLU A 7 -0.88 -13.60 -18.59
N ASP A 8 -1.23 -14.90 -18.63
CA ASP A 8 -0.37 -15.93 -19.25
C ASP A 8 -0.16 -15.63 -20.73
N LYS A 9 -1.21 -15.17 -21.41
CA LYS A 9 -1.16 -14.83 -22.84
C LYS A 9 -0.33 -13.57 -23.07
N PHE A 10 -0.56 -12.52 -22.30
CA PHE A 10 0.19 -11.27 -22.39
C PHE A 10 1.69 -11.51 -22.20
N SER A 11 2.06 -12.39 -21.25
CA SER A 11 3.46 -12.76 -21.01
C SER A 11 4.07 -13.47 -22.21
N ILE A 12 3.35 -14.43 -22.81
CA ILE A 12 3.79 -15.14 -24.02
C ILE A 12 3.99 -14.17 -25.19
N ASP A 13 3.06 -13.23 -25.40
CA ASP A 13 3.12 -12.29 -26.52
C ASP A 13 4.24 -11.25 -26.35
N MET A 14 4.55 -10.85 -25.10
CA MET A 14 5.70 -10.01 -24.80
C MET A 14 7.03 -10.75 -24.97
N ASP A 15 7.11 -12.02 -24.56
CA ASP A 15 8.29 -12.87 -24.78
C ASP A 15 8.54 -13.11 -26.27
N ALA A 16 7.48 -13.37 -27.05
CA ALA A 16 7.57 -13.48 -28.51
C ALA A 16 8.08 -12.18 -29.13
N TYR A 17 7.57 -11.03 -28.67
CA TYR A 17 8.02 -9.71 -29.11
C TYR A 17 9.51 -9.47 -28.82
N PHE A 18 10.00 -9.79 -27.62
CA PHE A 18 11.42 -9.69 -27.28
C PHE A 18 12.32 -10.58 -28.13
N ASN A 19 11.79 -11.70 -28.62
CA ASN A 19 12.50 -12.64 -29.49
C ASN A 19 12.32 -12.32 -30.99
N GLY A 20 11.67 -11.18 -31.34
CA GLY A 20 11.45 -10.76 -32.73
C GLY A 20 10.41 -11.59 -33.48
N ILE A 21 9.53 -12.31 -32.78
CA ILE A 21 8.47 -13.14 -33.34
C ILE A 21 7.17 -12.30 -33.35
N GLU A 22 6.71 -11.92 -34.55
CA GLU A 22 5.45 -11.20 -34.70
C GLU A 22 4.27 -12.17 -34.82
N HIS A 23 3.42 -12.21 -33.79
CA HIS A 23 2.11 -12.85 -33.86
C HIS A 23 1.05 -11.82 -34.27
N THR A 24 0.47 -12.00 -35.45
CA THR A 24 -0.71 -11.26 -35.94
C THR A 24 -1.93 -12.16 -35.78
N ASP A 25 -2.53 -12.18 -34.59
CA ASP A 25 -3.87 -12.74 -34.44
C ASP A 25 -4.88 -11.59 -34.46
N GLU A 26 -5.55 -11.39 -35.60
CA GLU A 26 -6.43 -10.25 -35.88
C GLU A 26 -7.81 -10.34 -35.19
N ARG A 27 -8.03 -11.32 -34.31
CA ARG A 27 -9.36 -11.61 -33.71
C ARG A 27 -9.44 -11.31 -32.22
N GLU A 28 -8.85 -10.21 -31.77
CA GLU A 28 -8.73 -9.93 -30.34
C GLU A 28 -9.57 -8.75 -29.87
N GLU A 29 -10.02 -8.84 -28.62
CA GLU A 29 -10.74 -7.78 -27.91
C GLU A 29 -9.88 -6.50 -27.91
N GLN A 30 -10.50 -5.39 -28.27
CA GLN A 30 -9.83 -4.10 -28.47
C GLN A 30 -8.96 -3.69 -27.26
N GLU A 31 -9.43 -4.00 -26.04
CA GLU A 31 -8.72 -3.70 -24.79
C GLU A 31 -7.40 -4.47 -24.64
N TYR A 32 -7.35 -5.75 -25.03
CA TYR A 32 -6.13 -6.55 -24.94
C TYR A 32 -5.04 -6.04 -25.89
N ASN A 33 -5.44 -5.71 -27.12
CA ASN A 33 -4.54 -5.16 -28.13
C ASN A 33 -3.95 -3.81 -27.70
N GLU A 34 -4.74 -2.99 -27.00
CA GLU A 34 -4.27 -1.71 -26.44
C GLU A 34 -3.22 -1.93 -25.34
N ILE A 35 -3.46 -2.87 -24.42
CA ILE A 35 -2.53 -3.20 -23.35
C ILE A 35 -1.23 -3.82 -23.90
N LEU A 36 -1.32 -4.73 -24.88
CA LEU A 36 -0.16 -5.33 -25.55
C LEU A 36 0.67 -4.28 -26.30
N LYS A 37 0.02 -3.36 -27.01
CA LYS A 37 0.70 -2.24 -27.70
C LYS A 37 1.41 -1.32 -26.72
N LEU A 38 0.80 -1.03 -25.57
CA LEU A 38 1.43 -0.25 -24.50
C LEU A 38 2.66 -1.00 -23.94
N GLY A 39 2.55 -2.30 -23.68
CA GLY A 39 3.65 -3.16 -23.24
C GLY A 39 4.85 -3.11 -24.18
N LYS A 40 4.63 -3.36 -25.47
CA LYS A 40 5.66 -3.27 -26.54
C LYS A 40 6.30 -1.88 -26.61
N THR A 41 5.47 -0.84 -26.54
CA THR A 41 5.95 0.56 -26.58
C THR A 41 6.85 0.89 -25.39
N LEU A 42 6.55 0.35 -24.20
CA LEU A 42 7.35 0.54 -22.99
C LEU A 42 8.63 -0.29 -23.04
N SER A 43 8.59 -1.52 -23.53
CA SER A 43 9.78 -2.37 -23.64
C SER A 43 10.85 -1.81 -24.58
N ASP A 44 10.45 -1.06 -25.61
CA ASP A 44 11.39 -0.41 -26.53
C ASP A 44 12.03 0.87 -25.97
N LYS A 45 11.68 1.24 -24.73
CA LYS A 45 12.23 2.42 -24.08
C LYS A 45 13.40 2.04 -23.20
N ASP A 46 14.51 2.70 -23.46
CA ASP A 46 15.61 2.71 -22.52
C ASP A 46 15.19 3.48 -21.26
N PHE A 47 15.21 2.81 -20.10
CA PHE A 47 14.99 3.41 -18.78
C PHE A 47 16.29 3.53 -17.98
N SER A 48 17.45 3.35 -18.63
CA SER A 48 18.77 3.57 -18.05
C SER A 48 18.94 5.00 -17.53
N LYS A 49 20.01 5.23 -16.76
CA LYS A 49 20.35 6.56 -16.21
C LYS A 49 20.50 7.64 -17.29
N ASP A 50 20.86 7.26 -18.51
CA ASP A 50 21.17 8.19 -19.61
C ASP A 50 19.96 8.47 -20.52
N SER A 51 18.83 7.82 -20.26
CA SER A 51 17.59 8.03 -21.03
C SER A 51 16.94 9.39 -20.74
N ASN A 52 16.37 10.02 -21.76
CA ASN A 52 15.52 11.20 -21.59
C ASN A 52 14.13 10.77 -21.09
N LYS A 53 14.06 10.46 -19.79
CA LYS A 53 12.86 9.99 -19.09
C LYS A 53 11.66 10.91 -19.27
N GLU A 54 11.91 12.22 -19.46
CA GLU A 54 10.87 13.20 -19.69
C GLU A 54 10.18 13.03 -21.04
N ALA A 55 10.97 12.78 -22.08
CA ALA A 55 10.48 12.51 -23.42
C ALA A 55 9.73 11.17 -23.47
N VAL A 56 10.24 10.14 -22.76
CA VAL A 56 9.56 8.84 -22.63
C VAL A 56 8.20 9.01 -21.97
N PHE A 57 8.14 9.67 -20.81
CA PHE A 57 6.90 9.91 -20.08
C PHE A 57 5.88 10.70 -20.89
N LYS A 58 6.28 11.82 -21.52
CA LYS A 58 5.38 12.65 -22.36
C LYS A 58 4.85 11.86 -23.55
N LYS A 59 5.68 11.06 -24.21
CA LYS A 59 5.26 10.24 -25.36
C LYS A 59 4.27 9.15 -24.94
N THR A 60 4.51 8.46 -23.83
CA THR A 60 3.60 7.46 -23.28
C THR A 60 2.26 8.10 -22.89
N LEU A 61 2.28 9.25 -22.21
CA LEU A 61 1.06 9.96 -21.82
C LEU A 61 0.25 10.46 -23.03
N ASN A 62 0.93 10.97 -24.05
CA ASN A 62 0.28 11.39 -25.30
C ASN A 62 -0.37 10.22 -26.02
N ASN A 63 0.28 9.05 -26.09
CA ASN A 63 -0.33 7.86 -26.70
C ASN A 63 -1.59 7.41 -25.95
N ILE A 64 -1.59 7.48 -24.61
CA ILE A 64 -2.77 7.14 -23.80
C ILE A 64 -3.91 8.14 -24.03
N ASN A 65 -3.60 9.44 -24.17
CA ASN A 65 -4.61 10.48 -24.34
C ASN A 65 -5.14 10.61 -25.78
N GLN A 66 -4.33 10.31 -26.80
CA GLN A 66 -4.73 10.39 -28.21
C GLN A 66 -5.75 9.32 -28.62
N HIS A 67 -5.94 8.27 -27.81
CA HIS A 67 -6.91 7.20 -28.07
C HIS A 67 -8.15 7.23 -27.15
N LYS A 68 -8.32 8.29 -26.35
CA LYS A 68 -9.60 8.58 -25.66
C LYS A 68 -10.63 9.15 -26.65
N GLY A 69 -11.07 8.34 -27.60
CA GLY A 69 -12.29 8.59 -28.36
C GLY A 69 -13.52 8.50 -27.44
N GLU A 70 -14.59 9.21 -27.81
CA GLU A 70 -15.83 9.47 -27.06
C GLU A 70 -16.66 8.22 -26.66
N ASN A 71 -16.10 7.30 -25.86
CA ASN A 71 -16.92 6.37 -25.10
C ASN A 71 -17.12 6.94 -23.70
N VAL A 72 -18.20 7.73 -23.57
CA VAL A 72 -18.90 7.94 -22.31
C VAL A 72 -19.12 6.57 -21.69
N MET A 73 -18.39 6.27 -20.62
CA MET A 73 -18.53 5.05 -19.83
C MET A 73 -19.97 5.00 -19.30
N LYS A 74 -20.87 4.36 -20.04
CA LYS A 74 -22.25 4.11 -19.60
C LYS A 74 -22.17 3.23 -18.36
N ASN A 75 -22.61 3.78 -17.23
CA ASN A 75 -22.90 3.02 -16.02
C ASN A 75 -23.76 1.80 -16.37
N SER A 76 -23.15 0.62 -16.37
CA SER A 76 -23.89 -0.64 -16.33
C SER A 76 -23.74 -1.25 -14.95
N ASN A 77 -24.76 -1.01 -14.12
CA ASN A 77 -24.96 -1.73 -12.87
C ASN A 77 -25.22 -3.21 -13.19
N LYS A 78 -24.17 -4.03 -13.20
CA LYS A 78 -24.20 -5.50 -13.06
C LYS A 78 -22.76 -6.02 -13.08
N VAL A 79 -22.06 -5.94 -11.94
CA VAL A 79 -20.82 -6.72 -11.75
C VAL A 79 -21.10 -7.86 -10.80
N ARG A 80 -21.12 -9.03 -11.40
CA ARG A 80 -21.20 -10.34 -10.78
C ARG A 80 -19.79 -10.67 -10.26
N LYS A 81 -19.68 -10.87 -8.95
CA LYS A 81 -18.61 -11.58 -8.20
C LYS A 81 -17.27 -11.77 -8.94
N ILE A 82 -16.31 -10.91 -8.64
CA ILE A 82 -14.89 -11.30 -8.60
C ILE A 82 -14.40 -10.94 -7.20
N THR A 83 -14.05 -11.98 -6.46
CA THR A 83 -13.37 -11.94 -5.16
C THR A 83 -12.30 -10.87 -5.16
N ALA A 84 -12.40 -9.95 -4.20
CA ALA A 84 -11.43 -8.89 -3.98
C ALA A 84 -10.04 -9.51 -3.81
N ALA A 85 -9.23 -9.48 -4.88
CA ALA A 85 -7.80 -9.64 -4.76
C ALA A 85 -7.32 -8.51 -3.86
N ALA A 86 -6.87 -8.85 -2.65
CA ALA A 86 -6.26 -7.87 -1.77
C ALA A 86 -5.14 -7.19 -2.55
N ALA A 87 -5.22 -5.87 -2.58
CA ALA A 87 -4.54 -5.05 -3.53
C ALA A 87 -3.02 -5.20 -3.38
N SER A 88 -2.41 -5.83 -4.38
CA SER A 88 -0.98 -5.70 -4.65
C SER A 88 -0.74 -4.28 -5.18
N PHE A 89 -0.71 -3.31 -4.26
CA PHE A 89 -0.28 -1.95 -4.56
C PHE A 89 1.22 -1.96 -4.87
N VAL A 90 1.59 -2.26 -6.12
CA VAL A 90 2.79 -1.69 -6.75
C VAL A 90 2.50 -0.24 -7.09
N ILE A 91 2.08 0.51 -6.07
CA ILE A 91 1.53 1.84 -6.25
C ILE A 91 1.69 2.56 -4.89
N VAL A 92 2.92 2.95 -4.57
CA VAL A 92 3.09 4.34 -4.11
C VAL A 92 3.17 5.27 -5.34
N CYS A 93 3.41 4.73 -6.54
CA CYS A 93 3.48 5.50 -7.79
C CYS A 93 2.21 5.54 -8.65
N GLY A 94 1.28 4.57 -8.58
CA GLY A 94 0.11 4.52 -9.47
C GLY A 94 -1.22 5.12 -8.96
N VAL A 95 -1.33 5.64 -7.72
CA VAL A 95 -2.52 6.42 -7.30
C VAL A 95 -2.36 7.87 -7.73
N PHE A 96 -1.14 8.25 -8.12
CA PHE A 96 -0.79 9.60 -8.56
C PHE A 96 -0.53 9.70 -10.07
N SER A 97 -0.59 8.60 -10.81
CA SER A 97 -0.21 8.57 -12.24
C SER A 97 -1.09 9.39 -13.18
N GLN A 98 -2.19 9.99 -12.67
CA GLN A 98 -3.04 10.90 -13.45
C GLN A 98 -2.74 12.39 -13.21
N THR A 99 -1.83 12.77 -12.32
CA THR A 99 -1.46 14.18 -12.10
C THR A 99 0.04 14.39 -12.27
N SER A 100 0.48 15.62 -12.60
CA SER A 100 1.91 15.98 -12.65
C SER A 100 2.67 15.71 -11.33
N PHE A 101 1.94 15.34 -10.28
CA PHE A 101 2.38 14.92 -8.96
C PHE A 101 3.15 13.58 -8.95
N ALA A 102 2.78 12.58 -9.76
CA ALA A 102 3.51 11.30 -9.79
C ALA A 102 4.96 11.42 -10.29
N LYS A 103 5.21 12.40 -11.17
CA LYS A 103 6.52 12.59 -11.78
C LYS A 103 7.57 13.08 -10.78
N GLY A 104 7.18 13.99 -9.88
CA GLY A 104 8.06 14.49 -8.81
C GLY A 104 8.27 13.52 -7.64
N PHE A 105 7.42 12.50 -7.50
CA PHE A 105 7.52 11.51 -6.42
C PHE A 105 8.42 10.32 -6.82
N ALA A 106 8.30 9.84 -8.06
CA ALA A 106 9.17 8.78 -8.58
C ALA A 106 10.66 9.19 -8.65
N GLU A 107 10.95 10.49 -8.84
CA GLU A 107 12.30 11.05 -8.84
C GLU A 107 12.94 11.15 -7.44
N LYS A 108 12.17 10.92 -6.37
CA LYS A 108 12.59 11.13 -4.96
C LYS A 108 12.72 9.84 -4.15
N VAL A 109 12.66 8.68 -4.79
CA VAL A 109 12.96 7.41 -4.12
C VAL A 109 14.44 7.37 -3.78
N ILE A 110 14.76 7.43 -2.49
CA ILE A 110 16.12 7.41 -1.95
C ILE A 110 16.64 5.97 -1.88
N ASN A 111 15.81 5.05 -1.39
CA ASN A 111 16.21 3.66 -1.16
C ASN A 111 15.01 2.72 -1.29
N LYS A 112 15.27 1.47 -1.61
CA LYS A 112 14.27 0.42 -1.73
C LYS A 112 14.85 -0.91 -1.28
N ILE A 113 14.14 -1.59 -0.38
CA ILE A 113 14.51 -2.93 0.09
C ILE A 113 13.34 -3.87 -0.15
N SER A 114 13.57 -4.91 -0.94
CA SER A 114 12.61 -5.98 -1.21
C SER A 114 13.04 -7.28 -0.53
N LEU A 115 12.11 -7.91 0.21
CA LEU A 115 12.27 -9.17 0.94
C LEU A 115 11.10 -10.10 0.58
N GLY A 116 11.27 -10.97 -0.42
CA GLY A 116 10.20 -11.88 -0.85
C GLY A 116 8.93 -11.12 -1.23
N HIS A 117 7.88 -11.25 -0.42
CA HIS A 117 6.57 -10.61 -0.60
C HIS A 117 6.45 -9.22 0.05
N ILE A 118 7.56 -8.66 0.54
CA ILE A 118 7.61 -7.33 1.18
C ILE A 118 8.49 -6.42 0.35
N THR A 119 8.05 -5.19 0.13
CA THR A 119 8.88 -4.12 -0.43
C THR A 119 8.72 -2.85 0.40
N VAL A 120 9.84 -2.26 0.84
CA VAL A 120 9.84 -1.01 1.59
C VAL A 120 10.59 0.05 0.80
N GLU A 121 9.96 1.18 0.56
CA GLU A 121 10.50 2.31 -0.19
C GLU A 121 10.73 3.49 0.75
N GLN A 122 11.93 4.06 0.70
CA GLN A 122 12.27 5.33 1.31
C GLN A 122 12.18 6.41 0.24
N SER A 123 11.37 7.44 0.50
CA SER A 123 11.19 8.55 -0.43
C SER A 123 11.15 9.87 0.32
N GLU A 124 11.72 10.93 -0.26
CA GLU A 124 11.45 12.26 0.27
C GLU A 124 9.99 12.63 0.00
N GLY A 125 9.20 12.79 1.07
CA GLY A 125 7.86 13.34 0.95
C GLY A 125 7.90 14.72 0.27
N PRO A 126 6.84 15.11 -0.46
CA PRO A 126 6.77 16.46 -1.01
C PRO A 126 6.89 17.48 0.14
N SER A 127 7.76 18.48 -0.03
CA SER A 127 7.89 19.58 0.92
C SER A 127 6.59 20.38 1.03
N GLU A 128 5.84 20.40 -0.07
CA GLU A 128 4.60 21.15 -0.24
C GLU A 128 3.61 20.35 -1.11
N MET A 129 2.34 20.41 -0.76
CA MET A 129 1.22 19.87 -1.52
C MET A 129 0.32 21.04 -1.93
N VAL A 130 0.20 21.28 -3.24
CA VAL A 130 -0.74 22.28 -3.76
C VAL A 130 -2.16 21.73 -3.64
N VAL A 131 -3.06 22.53 -3.08
CA VAL A 131 -4.48 22.17 -2.98
C VAL A 131 -5.05 22.05 -4.39
N PRO A 132 -5.70 20.93 -4.74
CA PRO A 132 -6.33 20.74 -6.05
C PRO A 132 -7.27 21.91 -6.39
N THR A 133 -7.28 22.35 -7.65
CA THR A 133 -8.09 23.50 -8.10
C THR A 133 -9.59 23.33 -7.81
N ASN A 134 -10.11 22.09 -7.85
CA ASN A 134 -11.50 21.79 -7.50
C ASN A 134 -11.83 21.98 -5.99
N LEU A 135 -10.80 22.17 -5.16
CA LEU A 135 -10.86 22.41 -3.72
C LEU A 135 -10.45 23.84 -3.34
N GLU A 136 -10.16 24.71 -4.31
CA GLU A 136 -9.84 26.11 -4.05
C GLU A 136 -10.98 26.82 -3.30
N GLY A 137 -10.63 27.58 -2.27
CA GLY A 137 -11.61 28.22 -1.38
C GLY A 137 -12.40 27.27 -0.48
N LYS A 138 -12.03 25.98 -0.40
CA LYS A 138 -12.68 24.99 0.48
C LYS A 138 -11.82 24.52 1.64
N VAL A 139 -10.51 24.76 1.59
CA VAL A 139 -9.53 24.38 2.61
C VAL A 139 -9.04 25.65 3.32
N PHE A 140 -9.07 25.64 4.65
CA PHE A 140 -8.76 26.79 5.49
C PHE A 140 -7.80 26.43 6.62
N ASP A 141 -7.06 27.42 7.12
CA ASP A 141 -6.30 27.30 8.36
C ASP A 141 -7.20 27.49 9.59
N LYS A 142 -6.61 27.39 10.79
CA LYS A 142 -7.33 27.62 12.06
C LYS A 142 -7.94 29.03 12.21
N ASN A 143 -7.43 30.00 11.45
CA ASN A 143 -7.86 31.40 11.47
C ASN A 143 -8.87 31.71 10.34
N LYS A 144 -9.33 30.69 9.61
CA LYS A 144 -10.22 30.80 8.44
C LYS A 144 -9.60 31.51 7.24
N ASN A 145 -8.27 31.56 7.14
CA ASN A 145 -7.61 31.99 5.92
C ASN A 145 -7.61 30.83 4.91
N PRO A 146 -7.91 31.08 3.62
CA PRO A 146 -7.80 30.07 2.59
C PRO A 146 -6.39 29.50 2.48
N VAL A 147 -6.28 28.19 2.36
CA VAL A 147 -5.02 27.47 2.17
C VAL A 147 -4.96 26.98 0.73
N THR A 148 -3.93 27.40 0.00
CA THR A 148 -3.65 26.95 -1.37
C THR A 148 -2.46 25.99 -1.44
N VAL A 149 -1.60 26.01 -0.42
CA VAL A 149 -0.43 25.14 -0.30
C VAL A 149 -0.34 24.59 1.13
N ILE A 150 -0.24 23.27 1.24
CA ILE A 150 -0.06 22.54 2.49
C ILE A 150 1.40 22.14 2.60
N THR A 151 2.06 22.58 3.66
CA THR A 151 3.46 22.27 3.99
C THR A 151 3.51 21.54 5.33
N LYS A 152 4.69 21.04 5.71
CA LYS A 152 4.92 20.47 7.05
C LYS A 152 4.57 21.46 8.20
N ASN A 153 4.58 22.77 7.93
CA ASN A 153 4.31 23.82 8.91
C ASN A 153 2.87 24.36 8.88
N THR A 154 2.04 23.94 7.91
CA THR A 154 0.65 24.44 7.77
C THR A 154 -0.22 24.06 8.97
N GLY A 155 0.15 23.01 9.71
CA GLY A 155 -0.62 22.54 10.87
C GLY A 155 -1.94 21.91 10.44
N LYS A 156 -2.96 22.00 11.32
CA LYS A 156 -4.30 21.46 11.03
C LYS A 156 -5.04 22.35 10.03
N ILE A 157 -5.77 21.71 9.13
CA ILE A 157 -6.61 22.36 8.13
C ILE A 157 -8.08 22.03 8.35
N TYR A 158 -8.96 22.89 7.85
CA TYR A 158 -10.38 22.90 8.15
C TYR A 158 -11.22 23.19 6.90
N THR A 159 -12.46 22.74 6.91
CA THR A 159 -13.48 23.12 5.93
C THR A 159 -13.99 24.53 6.23
N LYS A 160 -14.79 25.09 5.30
CA LYS A 160 -15.45 26.39 5.51
C LYS A 160 -16.35 26.43 6.76
N SER A 161 -16.94 25.29 7.15
CA SER A 161 -17.77 25.17 8.35
C SER A 161 -16.96 25.04 9.64
N GLY A 162 -15.63 24.95 9.56
CA GLY A 162 -14.74 24.78 10.71
C GLY A 162 -14.51 23.33 11.12
N GLU A 163 -14.95 22.35 10.32
CA GLU A 163 -14.69 20.94 10.57
C GLU A 163 -13.24 20.59 10.18
N GLN A 164 -12.54 19.82 11.01
CA GLN A 164 -11.16 19.44 10.71
C GLN A 164 -11.09 18.51 9.50
N ILE A 165 -10.23 18.85 8.55
CA ILE A 165 -9.84 18.01 7.43
C ILE A 165 -8.66 17.14 7.88
N VAL A 166 -8.77 15.83 7.69
CA VAL A 166 -7.74 14.87 8.08
C VAL A 166 -6.97 14.30 6.91
N ASP A 167 -7.52 14.39 5.70
CA ASP A 167 -6.86 13.95 4.48
C ASP A 167 -7.47 14.63 3.23
N ILE A 168 -6.73 14.60 2.13
CA ILE A 168 -7.23 14.95 0.79
C ILE A 168 -6.90 13.77 -0.14
N LYS A 169 -7.90 12.94 -0.42
CA LYS A 169 -7.76 11.74 -1.26
C LYS A 169 -8.45 11.95 -2.59
N ASN A 170 -7.75 11.71 -3.70
CA ASN A 170 -8.32 11.78 -5.05
C ASN A 170 -9.07 13.10 -5.34
N GLY A 171 -8.51 14.23 -4.88
CA GLY A 171 -9.12 15.55 -5.03
C GLY A 171 -10.38 15.78 -4.19
N LYS A 172 -10.66 14.93 -3.20
CA LYS A 172 -11.77 15.09 -2.26
C LYS A 172 -11.25 15.31 -0.84
N ILE A 173 -11.93 16.19 -0.12
CA ILE A 173 -11.71 16.40 1.31
C ILE A 173 -12.21 15.17 2.06
N VAL A 174 -11.44 14.71 3.04
CA VAL A 174 -11.89 13.75 4.05
C VAL A 174 -11.91 14.45 5.39
N THR A 175 -13.09 14.57 5.99
CA THR A 175 -13.24 15.19 7.31
C THR A 175 -13.01 14.21 8.45
N ILE A 176 -12.80 14.73 9.65
CA ILE A 176 -12.71 13.92 10.86
C ILE A 176 -13.97 13.08 11.09
N SER A 177 -15.16 13.59 10.75
CA SER A 177 -16.41 12.85 10.94
C SER A 177 -16.57 11.74 9.91
N GLU A 178 -16.22 11.99 8.65
CA GLU A 178 -16.20 10.96 7.61
C GLU A 178 -15.23 9.84 7.96
N LYS A 179 -14.02 10.20 8.39
CA LYS A 179 -13.02 9.22 8.85
C LYS A 179 -13.54 8.40 10.03
N LYS A 180 -14.16 9.01 11.03
CA LYS A 180 -14.76 8.29 12.16
C LYS A 180 -15.91 7.39 11.75
N ALA A 181 -16.72 7.81 10.79
CA ALA A 181 -17.82 6.99 10.27
C ALA A 181 -17.31 5.78 9.46
N GLU A 182 -16.18 5.94 8.76
CA GLU A 182 -15.47 4.84 8.09
C GLU A 182 -14.85 3.88 9.12
N GLU A 183 -14.11 4.41 10.10
CA GLU A 183 -13.52 3.62 11.20
C GLU A 183 -14.59 2.83 11.99
N ALA A 184 -15.75 3.42 12.26
CA ALA A 184 -16.84 2.74 12.95
C ALA A 184 -17.42 1.56 12.14
N LYS A 185 -17.45 1.65 10.81
CA LYS A 185 -17.87 0.54 9.94
C LYS A 185 -16.82 -0.57 9.92
N ASP A 186 -15.54 -0.20 9.92
CA ASP A 186 -14.46 -1.18 9.99
C ASP A 186 -14.50 -1.94 11.32
N GLU A 187 -14.83 -1.27 12.43
CA GLU A 187 -15.00 -1.89 13.75
C GLU A 187 -16.09 -2.99 13.75
N GLU A 188 -17.18 -2.84 13.00
CA GLU A 188 -18.22 -3.87 12.86
C GLU A 188 -17.69 -5.16 12.19
N ASN A 189 -16.68 -5.02 11.35
CA ASN A 189 -16.04 -6.11 10.62
C ASN A 189 -14.86 -6.74 11.39
N ILE A 190 -14.54 -6.25 12.58
CA ILE A 190 -13.44 -6.76 13.39
C ILE A 190 -13.95 -7.79 14.41
N VAL A 191 -13.32 -8.95 14.44
CA VAL A 191 -13.47 -9.94 15.51
C VAL A 191 -12.28 -9.81 16.46
N THR A 192 -12.58 -9.51 17.73
CA THR A 192 -11.57 -9.41 18.79
C THR A 192 -11.47 -10.72 19.57
N VAL A 193 -10.24 -11.24 19.73
CA VAL A 193 -9.96 -12.46 20.51
C VAL A 193 -8.91 -12.16 21.56
N LYS A 194 -9.23 -12.43 22.83
CA LYS A 194 -8.32 -12.21 23.98
C LYS A 194 -7.58 -13.45 24.45
N ASP A 195 -8.01 -14.64 24.03
CA ASP A 195 -7.33 -15.89 24.34
C ASP A 195 -6.28 -16.22 23.26
N SER A 196 -5.01 -16.01 23.59
CA SER A 196 -3.88 -16.27 22.69
C SER A 196 -3.73 -17.74 22.29
N SER A 197 -4.23 -18.68 23.10
CA SER A 197 -4.13 -20.12 22.79
C SER A 197 -5.05 -20.54 21.64
N SER A 198 -6.03 -19.70 21.30
CA SER A 198 -7.05 -19.98 20.29
C SER A 198 -6.74 -19.43 18.90
N LEU A 199 -5.69 -18.61 18.74
CA LEU A 199 -5.46 -17.81 17.53
C LEU A 199 -5.29 -18.65 16.25
N ASN A 200 -4.69 -19.84 16.36
CA ASN A 200 -4.48 -20.74 15.23
C ASN A 200 -5.78 -21.34 14.66
N LYS A 201 -6.92 -21.19 15.36
CA LYS A 201 -8.24 -21.59 14.84
C LYS A 201 -8.73 -20.65 13.73
N TYR A 202 -8.21 -19.42 13.69
CA TYR A 202 -8.69 -18.35 12.84
C TYR A 202 -7.79 -18.07 11.64
N THR A 203 -6.63 -18.71 11.55
CA THR A 203 -5.62 -18.46 10.52
C THR A 203 -5.29 -19.72 9.74
N CYS A 204 -4.76 -19.55 8.53
CA CYS A 204 -4.25 -20.64 7.69
C CYS A 204 -2.75 -20.92 7.90
N PHE A 205 -2.15 -20.32 8.92
CA PHE A 205 -0.76 -20.46 9.31
C PHE A 205 -0.65 -20.48 10.85
N ASN A 206 0.49 -20.90 11.38
CA ASN A 206 0.70 -20.88 12.82
C ASN A 206 1.10 -19.48 13.29
N VAL A 207 0.24 -18.85 14.09
CA VAL A 207 0.50 -17.55 14.70
C VAL A 207 1.64 -17.67 15.69
N LYS A 208 2.63 -16.77 15.57
CA LYS A 208 3.78 -16.73 16.49
C LYS A 208 3.69 -15.51 17.39
N LEU A 209 3.79 -15.70 18.71
CA LEU A 209 3.86 -14.60 19.66
C LEU A 209 5.31 -14.41 20.12
N PRO A 210 5.72 -13.16 20.42
CA PRO A 210 7.04 -12.91 20.96
C PRO A 210 7.17 -13.58 22.33
N SER A 211 8.25 -14.34 22.53
CA SER A 211 8.59 -14.89 23.84
C SER A 211 9.20 -13.86 24.79
N TYR A 212 9.61 -12.71 24.26
CA TYR A 212 10.10 -11.55 25.00
C TYR A 212 9.28 -10.31 24.70
N LEU A 213 8.85 -9.61 25.76
CA LEU A 213 8.27 -8.28 25.69
C LEU A 213 8.94 -7.37 26.72
N PRO A 214 9.04 -6.06 26.45
CA PRO A 214 9.55 -5.10 27.43
C PRO A 214 8.70 -5.11 28.71
N LYS A 215 9.31 -4.73 29.83
CA LYS A 215 8.65 -4.78 31.15
C LYS A 215 7.28 -4.12 31.14
N GLY A 216 6.27 -4.86 31.59
CA GLY A 216 4.89 -4.40 31.74
C GLY A 216 4.04 -4.55 30.48
N TYR A 217 4.61 -4.92 29.33
CA TYR A 217 3.84 -5.29 28.15
C TYR A 217 3.40 -6.75 28.24
N LYS A 218 2.15 -7.00 27.87
CA LYS A 218 1.57 -8.34 27.77
C LYS A 218 0.65 -8.41 26.56
N PHE A 219 0.39 -9.62 26.07
CA PHE A 219 -0.65 -9.82 25.06
C PHE A 219 -1.98 -9.26 25.59
N ASP A 220 -2.62 -8.41 24.79
CA ASP A 220 -3.89 -7.77 25.10
C ASP A 220 -5.00 -8.43 24.27
N ARG A 221 -4.86 -8.38 22.95
CA ARG A 221 -5.84 -8.96 22.02
C ARG A 221 -5.25 -9.24 20.65
N ALA A 222 -5.96 -10.08 19.91
CA ALA A 222 -5.86 -10.20 18.47
C ALA A 222 -7.12 -9.65 17.80
N GLU A 223 -6.96 -9.10 16.61
CA GLU A 223 -8.04 -8.64 15.75
C GLU A 223 -7.97 -9.38 14.41
N PHE A 224 -9.13 -9.86 13.97
CA PHE A 224 -9.35 -10.51 12.68
C PHE A 224 -10.38 -9.73 11.88
N PHE A 225 -10.29 -9.79 10.56
CA PHE A 225 -11.17 -9.05 9.66
C PHE A 225 -12.15 -10.01 8.99
N LYS A 226 -13.42 -9.65 9.01
CA LYS A 226 -14.45 -10.31 8.22
C LYS A 226 -14.44 -9.75 6.80
N ASP A 227 -14.77 -10.61 5.84
CA ASP A 227 -15.15 -10.17 4.50
C ASP A 227 -16.62 -9.70 4.44
N GLU A 228 -17.08 -9.33 3.26
CA GLU A 228 -18.45 -8.86 3.00
C GLU A 228 -19.53 -9.91 3.34
N ASP A 229 -19.18 -11.20 3.33
CA ASP A 229 -20.07 -12.30 3.70
C ASP A 229 -20.02 -12.60 5.21
N GLY A 230 -19.26 -11.81 5.98
CA GLY A 230 -19.09 -11.96 7.43
C GLY A 230 -18.11 -13.05 7.84
N ILE A 231 -17.36 -13.63 6.90
CA ILE A 231 -16.43 -14.73 7.12
C ILE A 231 -15.05 -14.18 7.47
N ILE A 232 -14.41 -14.75 8.50
CA ILE A 232 -13.06 -14.33 8.91
C ILE A 232 -12.05 -14.66 7.82
N ASN A 233 -11.30 -13.65 7.36
CA ASN A 233 -10.16 -13.84 6.49
C ASN A 233 -9.00 -14.48 7.26
N LYS A 234 -8.69 -15.73 6.88
CA LYS A 234 -7.67 -16.55 7.55
C LYS A 234 -6.23 -16.17 7.22
N LYS A 235 -6.01 -15.18 6.35
CA LYS A 235 -4.67 -14.79 5.90
C LYS A 235 -4.06 -13.64 6.69
N TYR A 236 -4.79 -13.00 7.60
CA TYR A 236 -4.32 -11.84 8.35
C TYR A 236 -4.67 -11.95 9.83
N ILE A 237 -3.80 -11.42 10.67
CA ILE A 237 -4.06 -11.22 12.09
C ILE A 237 -3.31 -9.98 12.56
N ASN A 238 -4.00 -9.11 13.29
CA ASN A 238 -3.40 -8.03 14.05
C ASN A 238 -3.28 -8.45 15.51
N LEU A 239 -2.15 -8.14 16.12
CA LEU A 239 -1.78 -8.54 17.47
C LEU A 239 -1.36 -7.30 18.24
N TYR A 240 -1.91 -7.14 19.44
CA TYR A 240 -1.65 -5.99 20.28
C TYR A 240 -1.09 -6.44 21.62
N PHE A 241 -0.02 -5.77 22.04
CA PHE A 241 0.61 -5.96 23.33
C PHE A 241 0.63 -4.64 24.06
N THR A 242 -0.02 -4.57 25.21
CA THR A 242 -0.31 -3.31 25.89
C THR A 242 0.37 -3.28 27.24
N ASN A 243 0.88 -2.10 27.61
CA ASN A 243 1.36 -1.80 28.95
C ASN A 243 0.27 -1.05 29.72
N GLU A 244 -0.42 -1.75 30.62
CA GLU A 244 -1.57 -1.21 31.37
C GLU A 244 -1.24 0.06 32.16
N LYS A 245 -0.01 0.20 32.65
CA LYS A 245 0.39 1.38 33.45
C LYS A 245 0.52 2.64 32.60
N THR A 246 0.92 2.49 31.34
CA THR A 246 1.24 3.63 30.46
C THR A 246 0.24 3.82 29.33
N GLY A 247 -0.63 2.83 29.09
CA GLY A 247 -1.53 2.79 27.93
C GLY A 247 -0.81 2.61 26.58
N LYS A 248 0.52 2.49 26.58
CA LYS A 248 1.30 2.30 25.35
C LYS A 248 1.11 0.88 24.80
N CYS A 249 1.20 0.76 23.48
CA CYS A 249 0.93 -0.48 22.76
C CYS A 249 2.01 -0.75 21.71
N ILE A 250 2.44 -2.01 21.63
CA ILE A 250 3.15 -2.59 20.50
C ILE A 250 2.10 -3.27 19.62
N SER A 251 2.12 -2.99 18.32
CA SER A 251 1.25 -3.67 17.37
C SER A 251 2.09 -4.52 16.42
N MET A 252 1.62 -5.73 16.14
CA MET A 252 2.22 -6.63 15.17
C MET A 252 1.14 -7.13 14.22
N GLN A 253 1.47 -7.22 12.94
CA GLN A 253 0.64 -7.91 11.96
C GLN A 253 1.37 -9.15 11.45
N GLN A 254 0.64 -10.24 11.29
CA GLN A 254 1.10 -11.43 10.58
C GLN A 254 0.19 -11.71 9.39
N ARG A 255 0.81 -12.08 8.27
CA ARG A 255 0.11 -12.41 7.03
C ARG A 255 0.61 -13.74 6.48
N PHE A 256 -0.26 -14.57 5.95
CA PHE A 256 0.17 -15.67 5.07
C PHE A 256 0.96 -15.08 3.89
N ALA A 257 2.05 -15.69 3.42
CA ALA A 257 2.85 -15.13 2.32
C ALA A 257 2.38 -15.66 0.96
N ASP A 258 1.65 -14.85 0.21
CA ASP A 258 1.27 -15.13 -1.18
C ASP A 258 1.15 -13.83 -2.00
N GLN A 259 0.72 -13.96 -3.26
CA GLN A 259 0.58 -12.81 -4.16
C GLN A 259 -0.56 -11.85 -3.77
N GLU A 260 -1.55 -12.32 -3.01
CA GLU A 260 -2.67 -11.51 -2.52
C GLU A 260 -2.23 -10.70 -1.30
N THR A 261 -1.43 -11.28 -0.42
CA THR A 261 -1.06 -10.69 0.87
C THR A 261 0.26 -9.92 0.85
N LYS A 262 1.06 -10.08 -0.22
CA LYS A 262 2.27 -9.28 -0.47
C LYS A 262 1.96 -7.79 -0.36
N TYR A 263 2.92 -7.01 0.11
CA TYR A 263 2.71 -5.58 0.28
C TYR A 263 3.94 -4.74 -0.02
N ALA A 264 3.66 -3.51 -0.39
CA ALA A 264 4.64 -2.44 -0.39
C ALA A 264 4.30 -1.44 0.72
N SER A 265 5.33 -0.87 1.34
CA SER A 265 5.20 0.24 2.28
C SER A 265 6.18 1.35 1.93
N GLY A 266 5.83 2.59 2.30
CA GLY A 266 6.62 3.78 2.03
C GLY A 266 6.86 4.58 3.31
N THR A 267 8.03 5.21 3.42
CA THR A 267 8.38 6.10 4.54
C THR A 267 9.29 7.23 4.09
N ASP A 268 9.19 8.40 4.74
CA ASP A 268 10.17 9.48 4.60
C ASP A 268 11.33 9.36 5.61
N GLY A 269 11.24 8.41 6.55
CA GLY A 269 12.30 8.04 7.48
C GLY A 269 13.33 7.11 6.86
N LYS A 270 14.49 6.98 7.52
CA LYS A 270 15.58 6.08 7.08
C LYS A 270 15.10 4.63 7.09
N ILE A 271 15.38 3.89 6.02
CA ILE A 271 15.27 2.43 6.00
C ILE A 271 16.64 1.77 6.02
N GLU A 272 16.77 0.66 6.72
CA GLU A 272 17.99 -0.14 6.75
C GLU A 272 17.70 -1.64 6.80
N LYS A 273 18.58 -2.42 6.15
CA LYS A 273 18.52 -3.88 6.23
C LYS A 273 19.19 -4.33 7.52
N VAL A 274 18.48 -5.14 8.31
CA VAL A 274 18.97 -5.77 9.55
C VAL A 274 18.69 -7.27 9.51
N LYS A 275 19.03 -7.98 10.58
CA LYS A 275 18.75 -9.41 10.75
C LYS A 275 17.74 -9.63 11.87
N VAL A 276 16.79 -10.54 11.64
CA VAL A 276 15.91 -11.12 12.66
C VAL A 276 15.98 -12.63 12.51
N ASN A 277 16.38 -13.34 13.56
CA ASN A 277 16.56 -14.80 13.55
C ASN A 277 17.39 -15.29 12.32
N GLY A 278 18.42 -14.52 11.94
CA GLY A 278 19.27 -14.80 10.79
C GLY A 278 18.68 -14.46 9.41
N LYS A 279 17.39 -14.10 9.33
CA LYS A 279 16.70 -13.66 8.10
C LYS A 279 16.85 -12.16 7.90
N ASP A 280 16.87 -11.73 6.65
CA ASP A 280 16.85 -10.30 6.33
C ASP A 280 15.53 -9.67 6.80
N ALA A 281 15.62 -8.48 7.37
CA ALA A 281 14.49 -7.66 7.79
C ALA A 281 14.74 -6.20 7.38
N VAL A 282 13.68 -5.43 7.19
CA VAL A 282 13.76 -3.98 7.00
C VAL A 282 13.40 -3.30 8.31
N LEU A 283 14.29 -2.46 8.84
CA LEU A 283 14.00 -1.53 9.92
C LEU A 283 13.69 -0.16 9.32
N SER A 284 12.54 0.40 9.71
CA SER A 284 12.07 1.70 9.24
C SER A 284 12.02 2.69 10.40
N ASP A 285 12.79 3.77 10.29
CA ASP A 285 12.87 4.90 11.24
C ASP A 285 13.11 4.47 12.71
N ASN A 286 13.76 3.33 12.94
CA ASN A 286 13.91 2.71 14.27
C ASN A 286 12.58 2.51 15.02
N ARG A 287 11.45 2.42 14.30
CA ARG A 287 10.09 2.39 14.88
C ARG A 287 9.31 1.15 14.49
N SER A 288 9.58 0.61 13.31
CA SER A 288 8.94 -0.60 12.82
C SER A 288 9.91 -1.50 12.08
N MET A 289 9.56 -2.78 12.01
CA MET A 289 10.32 -3.81 11.33
C MET A 289 9.41 -4.68 10.49
N ASP A 290 9.86 -5.00 9.28
CA ASP A 290 9.16 -5.87 8.35
C ASP A 290 10.08 -7.02 7.92
N TRP A 291 9.62 -8.26 8.02
CA TRP A 291 10.38 -9.43 7.57
C TRP A 291 9.48 -10.59 7.16
N GLU A 292 10.03 -11.48 6.33
CA GLU A 292 9.36 -12.72 5.93
C GLU A 292 10.10 -13.92 6.56
N ASN A 293 9.35 -14.83 7.17
CA ASN A 293 9.90 -16.07 7.69
C ASN A 293 8.90 -17.22 7.58
N ASN A 294 9.34 -18.36 7.02
CA ASN A 294 8.56 -19.59 6.89
C ASN A 294 7.16 -19.40 6.27
N GLY A 295 7.06 -18.59 5.21
CA GLY A 295 5.78 -18.35 4.52
C GLY A 295 4.81 -17.44 5.28
N VAL A 296 5.32 -16.65 6.24
CA VAL A 296 4.55 -15.62 6.97
C VAL A 296 5.28 -14.28 6.89
N LEU A 297 4.52 -13.23 6.60
CA LEU A 297 4.99 -11.84 6.62
C LEU A 297 4.72 -11.24 7.99
N TYR A 298 5.70 -10.59 8.58
CA TYR A 298 5.63 -9.97 9.89
C TYR A 298 5.87 -8.48 9.76
N GLY A 299 4.96 -7.68 10.30
CA GLY A 299 5.12 -6.24 10.47
C GLY A 299 5.01 -5.88 11.95
N LEU A 300 6.11 -5.53 12.59
CA LEU A 300 6.17 -5.13 14.00
C LEU A 300 6.30 -3.61 14.11
N SER A 301 5.49 -2.96 14.93
CA SER A 301 5.60 -1.53 15.22
C SER A 301 5.63 -1.29 16.73
N GLY A 302 6.73 -0.71 17.20
CA GLY A 302 6.86 -0.23 18.58
C GLY A 302 6.22 1.14 18.79
N ARG A 303 5.65 1.76 17.73
CA ARG A 303 4.99 3.07 17.76
C ARG A 303 5.84 4.18 18.42
N GLY A 304 7.16 4.13 18.22
CA GLY A 304 8.11 5.09 18.80
C GLY A 304 8.33 4.96 20.31
N ALA A 305 7.81 3.91 20.96
CA ALA A 305 8.06 3.66 22.38
C ALA A 305 9.47 3.12 22.66
N PHE A 306 10.14 2.58 21.65
CA PHE A 306 11.44 1.94 21.77
C PHE A 306 12.35 2.29 20.60
N GLY A 307 13.66 2.18 20.82
CA GLY A 307 14.65 2.25 19.76
C GLY A 307 14.90 0.91 19.08
N LYS A 308 15.84 0.92 18.14
CA LYS A 308 16.26 -0.21 17.31
C LYS A 308 16.52 -1.50 18.08
N ASP A 309 17.37 -1.46 19.11
CA ASP A 309 17.86 -2.68 19.77
C ASP A 309 16.72 -3.46 20.46
N GLU A 310 15.78 -2.74 21.07
CA GLU A 310 14.63 -3.36 21.72
C GLU A 310 13.66 -3.95 20.70
N LEU A 311 13.46 -3.30 19.55
CA LEU A 311 12.65 -3.84 18.45
C LEU A 311 13.24 -5.14 17.90
N ILE A 312 14.56 -5.17 17.66
CA ILE A 312 15.25 -6.38 17.20
C ILE A 312 15.10 -7.49 18.23
N LYS A 313 15.28 -7.18 19.53
CA LYS A 313 15.12 -8.17 20.61
C LYS A 313 13.72 -8.76 20.69
N ILE A 314 12.68 -7.95 20.49
CA ILE A 314 11.28 -8.44 20.41
C ILE A 314 11.13 -9.34 19.18
N ALA A 315 11.62 -8.90 18.01
CA ALA A 315 11.51 -9.65 16.76
C ALA A 315 12.25 -11.00 16.82
N ASP A 316 13.46 -11.05 17.37
CA ASP A 316 14.26 -12.27 17.54
C ASP A 316 13.60 -13.28 18.50
N SER A 317 12.70 -12.80 19.38
CA SER A 317 11.98 -13.67 20.29
C SER A 317 10.79 -14.42 19.64
N ILE A 318 10.48 -14.12 18.37
CA ILE A 318 9.39 -14.72 17.59
C ILE A 318 9.97 -15.90 16.79
N LYS A 319 9.65 -17.13 17.21
CA LYS A 319 10.20 -18.38 16.63
C LYS A 319 9.10 -19.36 16.25
#